data_AF-A0A956DTM9-F1
#
_entry.id   AF-A0A956DTM9-F1
#
_cell.length_a   1.000
_cell.length_b   1.000
_cell.length_c   1.000
_cell.angle_alpha   90.00
_cell.angle_beta   90.00
_cell.angle_gamma   90.00
#
_symmetry.space_group_name_H-M   'P 1'
#
loop_
_entity.id
_entity.type
_entity.pdbx_description
1 polymer ?
#
loop_
_entity_poly.entity_id
_entity_poly.type
_entity_poly.pdbx_seq_one_letter_code
_entity_poly.pdbx_strand_id
1 'polypeptide(L)'
;QLRQVMMNLLQNAAQAMKQDGRIHVQTRPRFAPTRRGGARGQRSDPELITISVRDAGPGIPPAALERIFLPFYTTKDEGTGLGLAICQRIVQSAGGRIEVRSRVGEGTTFDVVLPAAMHALGATPVAPDVERAEEPNGDTSGETSGETSRVEAADPSLLAALDGSGAPN
;
A
#
# COMPACT_ATOMS: atom_id res chain seq x y z
N GLN A 1 -13.37 6.93 -2.61
CA GLN A 1 -12.60 5.68 -2.72
C GLN A 1 -11.49 5.75 -3.79
N LEU A 2 -11.67 6.37 -4.97
CA LEU A 2 -10.60 6.51 -5.98
C LEU A 2 -9.30 7.16 -5.44
N ARG A 3 -9.40 8.18 -4.58
CA ARG A 3 -8.23 8.76 -3.90
C ARG A 3 -7.37 7.72 -3.17
N GLN A 4 -8.00 6.75 -2.49
CA GLN A 4 -7.28 5.68 -1.77
C GLN A 4 -6.54 4.78 -2.75
N VAL A 5 -7.16 4.43 -3.88
CA VAL A 5 -6.51 3.68 -4.97
C VAL A 5 -5.26 4.42 -5.44
N MET A 6 -5.40 5.72 -5.75
CA MET A 6 -4.27 6.52 -6.22
C MET A 6 -3.16 6.61 -5.17
N MET A 7 -3.49 6.81 -3.88
CA MET A 7 -2.47 6.88 -2.83
C MET A 7 -1.73 5.55 -2.67
N ASN A 8 -2.42 4.42 -2.70
CA ASN A 8 -1.79 3.10 -2.63
C ASN A 8 -0.85 2.86 -3.82
N LEU A 9 -1.27 3.21 -5.04
CA LEU A 9 -0.43 3.05 -6.23
C LEU A 9 0.81 3.96 -6.19
N LEU A 10 0.64 5.22 -5.78
CA LEU A 10 1.75 6.17 -5.66
C LEU A 10 2.74 5.77 -4.55
N GLN A 11 2.23 5.30 -3.41
CA GLN A 11 3.08 4.78 -2.33
C GLN A 11 3.85 3.53 -2.78
N ASN A 12 3.19 2.62 -3.50
CA ASN A 12 3.86 1.44 -4.04
C ASN A 12 4.98 1.82 -5.02
N ALA A 13 4.71 2.76 -5.93
CA ALA A 13 5.70 3.30 -6.85
C ALA A 13 6.88 3.97 -6.13
N ALA A 14 6.61 4.85 -5.16
CA ALA A 14 7.65 5.54 -4.39
C ALA A 14 8.53 4.56 -3.60
N GLN A 15 7.91 3.61 -2.88
CA GLN A 15 8.63 2.60 -2.10
C GLN A 15 9.49 1.69 -3.00
N ALA A 16 9.03 1.37 -4.21
CA ALA A 16 9.79 0.54 -5.15
C ALA A 16 11.09 1.22 -5.63
N MET A 17 11.10 2.55 -5.76
CA MET A 17 12.26 3.33 -6.21
C MET A 17 13.25 3.70 -5.09
N LYS A 18 12.91 3.39 -3.83
CA LYS A 18 13.69 3.61 -2.59
C LYS A 18 14.06 5.07 -2.26
N GLN A 19 14.75 5.80 -3.11
CA GLN A 19 15.18 7.18 -2.81
C GLN A 19 15.27 8.11 -4.03
N ASP A 20 15.22 7.60 -5.27
CA ASP A 20 15.33 8.43 -6.48
C ASP A 20 14.51 7.87 -7.63
N GLY A 21 13.74 8.73 -8.29
CA GLY A 21 12.93 8.34 -9.44
C GLY A 21 11.77 9.29 -9.74
N ARG A 22 11.19 9.14 -10.93
CA ARG A 22 10.01 9.91 -11.35
C ARG A 22 8.81 8.99 -11.48
N ILE A 23 7.73 9.34 -10.78
CA ILE A 23 6.42 8.72 -10.99
C ILE A 23 5.69 9.51 -12.07
N HIS A 24 5.32 8.83 -13.14
CA HIS A 24 4.53 9.42 -14.21
C HIS A 24 3.06 9.05 -14.00
N VAL A 25 2.22 10.08 -13.81
CA VAL A 25 0.77 9.92 -13.77
C VAL A 25 0.17 10.50 -15.04
N GLN A 26 -0.67 9.71 -15.73
CA GLN A 26 -1.29 10.15 -16.97
C GLN A 26 -2.74 9.68 -17.07
N THR A 27 -3.62 10.57 -17.50
CA THR A 27 -5.01 10.23 -17.82
C THR A 27 -5.22 10.23 -19.33
N ARG A 28 -5.92 9.22 -19.86
CA ARG A 28 -6.27 9.14 -21.29
C ARG A 28 -7.69 8.60 -21.48
N PRO A 29 -8.47 9.16 -22.43
CA PRO A 29 -9.72 8.54 -22.86
C PRO A 29 -9.43 7.24 -23.65
N ARG A 30 -10.28 6.23 -23.45
CA ARG A 30 -10.35 5.01 -24.26
C ARG A 30 -11.71 4.98 -24.97
N PHE A 31 -11.66 5.05 -26.30
CA PHE A 31 -12.84 5.01 -27.16
C PHE A 31 -13.09 3.57 -27.59
N ALA A 32 -14.35 3.15 -27.66
CA ALA A 32 -14.66 1.90 -28.34
C ALA A 32 -14.30 2.00 -29.82
N PRO A 33 -13.92 0.87 -30.45
CA PRO A 33 -13.82 0.81 -31.89
C PRO A 33 -15.16 1.24 -32.48
N THR A 34 -15.16 2.30 -33.28
CA THR A 34 -16.33 2.72 -34.05
C THR A 34 -16.81 1.52 -34.84
N ARG A 35 -18.05 1.07 -34.60
CA ARG A 35 -18.66 0.04 -35.45
C ARG A 35 -18.60 0.57 -36.89
N ARG A 36 -17.88 -0.14 -37.77
CA ARG A 36 -17.77 0.19 -39.19
C ARG A 36 -19.19 0.38 -39.74
N GLY A 37 -19.58 1.62 -40.01
CA GLY A 37 -20.92 1.95 -40.54
C GLY A 37 -21.50 3.29 -40.10
N GLY A 38 -21.05 3.88 -38.98
CA GLY A 38 -21.49 5.22 -38.57
C GLY A 38 -20.79 6.33 -39.36
N ALA A 39 -21.55 7.35 -39.78
CA ALA A 39 -21.08 8.48 -40.58
C ALA A 39 -19.73 9.05 -40.09
N ARG A 40 -18.79 9.24 -41.01
CA ARG A 40 -17.48 9.87 -40.74
C ARG A 40 -17.72 11.23 -40.07
N GLY A 41 -17.32 11.38 -38.81
CA GLY A 41 -17.20 12.70 -38.18
C GLY A 41 -17.67 12.81 -36.74
N GLN A 42 -18.52 11.91 -36.23
CA GLN A 42 -18.91 11.95 -34.83
C GLN A 42 -17.84 11.26 -33.98
N ARG A 43 -17.02 12.03 -33.26
CA ARG A 43 -16.23 11.46 -32.15
C ARG A 43 -17.24 10.99 -31.11
N SER A 44 -17.39 9.68 -30.96
CA SER A 44 -18.12 9.10 -29.85
C SER A 44 -17.51 9.60 -28.54
N ASP A 45 -18.32 9.86 -27.53
CA ASP A 45 -17.81 10.06 -26.17
C ASP A 45 -16.95 8.84 -25.78
N PRO A 46 -15.87 9.04 -25.01
CA PRO A 46 -15.08 7.92 -24.53
C PRO A 46 -15.96 7.01 -23.68
N GLU A 47 -15.85 5.69 -23.89
CA GLU A 47 -16.58 4.74 -23.04
C GLU A 47 -15.84 4.48 -21.73
N LEU A 48 -14.51 4.61 -21.76
CA LEU A 48 -13.63 4.34 -20.64
C LEU A 48 -12.60 5.47 -20.47
N ILE A 49 -12.11 5.67 -19.25
CA ILE A 49 -10.98 6.51 -18.89
C ILE A 49 -9.90 5.60 -18.30
N THR A 50 -8.65 5.84 -18.66
CA THR A 50 -7.49 5.20 -18.04
C THR A 50 -6.67 6.20 -17.26
N ILE A 51 -6.33 5.87 -16.03
CA ILE A 51 -5.36 6.58 -15.20
C ILE A 51 -4.15 5.66 -15.03
N SER A 52 -3.03 6.01 -15.65
CA SER A 52 -1.77 5.28 -15.59
C SER A 52 -0.89 5.84 -14.48
N VAL A 53 -0.32 4.98 -13.64
CA VAL A 53 0.74 5.29 -12.68
C VAL A 53 1.95 4.45 -13.06
N ARG A 54 3.02 5.10 -13.52
CA ARG A 54 4.27 4.45 -13.92
C ARG A 54 5.42 4.85 -13.02
N ASP A 55 6.17 3.87 -12.53
CA ASP A 55 7.44 4.04 -11.83
C ASP A 55 8.63 3.57 -12.69
N ALA A 56 9.84 3.90 -12.24
CA ALA A 56 11.10 3.42 -12.77
C ALA A 56 11.83 2.52 -11.74
N GLY A 57 11.06 1.79 -10.93
CA GLY A 57 11.59 0.87 -9.93
C GLY A 57 12.16 -0.41 -10.53
N PRO A 58 12.45 -1.43 -9.70
CA PRO A 58 13.06 -2.69 -10.16
C PRO A 58 12.14 -3.55 -11.02
N GLY A 59 10.86 -3.20 -11.16
CA GLY A 59 9.85 -4.02 -11.83
C GLY A 59 9.41 -5.24 -10.99
N ILE A 60 8.48 -6.00 -11.55
CA ILE A 60 7.85 -7.17 -10.93
C ILE A 60 8.16 -8.40 -11.80
N PRO A 61 8.72 -9.48 -11.23
CA PRO A 61 8.94 -10.73 -11.96
C PRO A 61 7.62 -11.31 -12.50
N PRO A 62 7.61 -11.94 -13.69
CA PRO A 62 6.40 -12.52 -14.27
C PRO A 62 5.64 -13.47 -13.33
N ALA A 63 6.37 -14.30 -12.58
CA ALA A 63 5.78 -15.24 -11.61
C ALA A 63 5.05 -14.58 -10.43
N ALA A 64 5.29 -13.29 -10.19
CA ALA A 64 4.63 -12.52 -9.13
C ALA A 64 3.41 -11.75 -9.62
N LEU A 65 3.30 -11.44 -10.93
CA LEU A 65 2.27 -10.55 -11.48
C LEU A 65 0.83 -11.00 -11.18
N GLU A 66 0.57 -12.31 -11.17
CA GLU A 66 -0.75 -12.85 -10.84
C GLU A 66 -1.05 -12.80 -9.33
N ARG A 67 0.00 -12.76 -8.51
CA ARG A 67 -0.08 -12.86 -7.05
C ARG A 67 -0.14 -11.50 -6.37
N ILE A 68 0.31 -10.42 -7.01
CA ILE A 68 0.36 -9.07 -6.40
C ILE A 68 -1.00 -8.51 -5.96
N PHE A 69 -2.10 -9.09 -6.46
CA PHE A 69 -3.46 -8.73 -6.07
C PHE A 69 -4.05 -9.63 -4.98
N LEU A 70 -3.36 -10.70 -4.58
CA LEU A 70 -3.81 -11.56 -3.49
C LEU A 70 -3.65 -10.84 -2.16
N PRO A 71 -4.64 -10.93 -1.24
CA PRO A 71 -4.50 -10.41 0.10
C PRO A 71 -3.25 -10.98 0.79
N PHE A 72 -2.58 -10.14 1.58
CA PHE A 72 -1.36 -10.47 2.35
C PHE A 72 -0.13 -10.84 1.51
N TYR A 73 -0.21 -10.81 0.18
CA TYR A 73 0.96 -10.97 -0.66
C TYR A 73 1.81 -9.70 -0.64
N THR A 74 3.06 -9.83 -0.18
CA THR A 74 4.02 -8.73 -0.14
C THR A 74 5.43 -9.28 -0.38
N THR A 75 6.30 -8.45 -0.94
CA THR A 75 7.75 -8.69 -1.00
C THR A 75 8.52 -7.65 -0.20
N LYS A 76 7.81 -6.87 0.63
CA LYS A 76 8.35 -5.79 1.45
C LYS A 76 8.30 -6.22 2.91
N ASP A 77 9.37 -5.95 3.65
CA ASP A 77 9.52 -6.36 5.06
C ASP A 77 8.43 -5.75 5.97
N GLU A 78 8.01 -4.50 5.71
CA GLU A 78 6.98 -3.80 6.50
C GLU A 78 5.63 -3.65 5.75
N GLY A 79 5.39 -4.43 4.69
CA GLY A 79 4.17 -4.31 3.88
C GLY A 79 3.05 -5.24 4.34
N THR A 80 1.84 -4.74 4.62
CA THR A 80 0.69 -5.59 4.98
C THR A 80 0.17 -6.48 3.82
N GLY A 81 0.57 -6.19 2.58
CA GLY A 81 0.09 -6.90 1.39
C GLY A 81 -1.38 -6.68 1.04
N LEU A 82 -2.08 -5.75 1.70
CA LEU A 82 -3.51 -5.49 1.45
C LEU A 82 -3.78 -4.40 0.41
N GLY A 83 -2.80 -3.53 0.15
CA GLY A 83 -3.02 -2.31 -0.63
C GLY A 83 -3.57 -2.55 -2.04
N LEU A 84 -2.94 -3.45 -2.82
CA LEU A 84 -3.37 -3.75 -4.19
C LEU A 84 -4.68 -4.57 -4.25
N ALA A 85 -4.91 -5.47 -3.30
CA ALA A 85 -6.17 -6.21 -3.18
C ALA A 85 -7.36 -5.24 -2.93
N ILE A 86 -7.18 -4.26 -2.04
CA ILE A 86 -8.18 -3.22 -1.78
C ILE A 86 -8.39 -2.35 -3.03
N CYS A 87 -7.32 -1.99 -3.74
CA CYS A 87 -7.42 -1.23 -4.98
C CYS A 87 -8.26 -1.98 -6.03
N GLN A 88 -7.98 -3.27 -6.23
CA GLN A 88 -8.70 -4.09 -7.18
C GLN A 88 -10.20 -4.13 -6.85
N ARG A 89 -10.56 -4.33 -5.58
CA ARG A 89 -11.95 -4.34 -5.13
C ARG A 89 -12.65 -2.99 -5.37
N ILE A 90 -12.03 -1.88 -4.97
CA ILE A 90 -12.60 -0.53 -5.18
C ILE A 90 -12.86 -0.27 -6.66
N VAL A 91 -11.88 -0.58 -7.51
CA VAL A 91 -11.98 -0.32 -8.95
C VAL A 91 -13.02 -1.23 -9.60
N GLN A 92 -13.11 -2.50 -9.20
CA GLN A 92 -14.16 -3.42 -9.65
C GLN A 92 -15.55 -2.97 -9.23
N SER A 93 -15.74 -2.50 -7.98
CA SER A 93 -17.01 -1.95 -7.51
C SER A 93 -17.43 -0.70 -8.28
N ALA A 94 -16.49 0.03 -8.86
CA ALA A 94 -16.76 1.16 -9.75
C ALA A 94 -17.00 0.74 -11.22
N GLY A 95 -17.15 -0.56 -11.51
CA GLY A 95 -17.32 -1.08 -12.88
C GLY A 95 -16.05 -1.05 -13.72
N GLY A 96 -14.89 -0.90 -13.08
CA GLY A 96 -13.59 -0.82 -13.72
C GLY A 96 -12.72 -2.05 -13.53
N ARG A 97 -11.44 -1.92 -13.92
CA ARG A 97 -10.39 -2.91 -13.67
C ARG A 97 -9.02 -2.25 -13.54
N ILE A 98 -8.05 -2.97 -12.98
CA ILE A 98 -6.65 -2.57 -12.96
C ILE A 98 -5.88 -3.49 -13.92
N GLU A 99 -5.14 -2.90 -14.85
CA GLU A 99 -4.21 -3.61 -15.72
C GLU A 99 -2.77 -3.30 -15.24
N VAL A 100 -1.88 -4.28 -15.27
CA VAL A 100 -0.47 -4.11 -14.84
C VAL A 100 0.47 -4.55 -15.95
N ARG A 101 1.50 -3.74 -16.19
CA ARG A 101 2.61 -4.04 -17.10
C ARG A 101 3.90 -3.76 -16.37
N SER A 102 4.79 -4.75 -16.28
CA SER A 102 6.05 -4.61 -15.57
C SER A 102 7.12 -5.44 -16.23
N ARG A 103 8.36 -4.95 -16.20
CA ARG A 103 9.54 -5.69 -16.62
C ARG A 103 10.66 -5.45 -15.61
N VAL A 104 11.33 -6.54 -15.22
CA VAL A 104 12.45 -6.49 -14.28
C VAL A 104 13.53 -5.56 -14.82
N GLY A 105 13.92 -4.57 -14.02
CA GLY A 105 14.89 -3.52 -14.35
C GLY A 105 14.33 -2.31 -15.10
N GLU A 106 13.07 -2.31 -15.53
CA GLU A 106 12.47 -1.20 -16.31
C GLU A 106 11.35 -0.45 -15.59
N GLY A 107 10.86 -0.99 -14.47
CA GLY A 107 9.77 -0.41 -13.68
C GLY A 107 8.41 -1.05 -13.95
N THR A 108 7.39 -0.45 -13.34
CA THR A 108 6.01 -0.93 -13.40
C THR A 108 5.05 0.16 -13.85
N THR A 109 4.01 -0.21 -14.57
CA THR A 109 2.87 0.64 -14.91
C THR A 109 1.58 -0.04 -14.47
N PHE A 110 0.82 0.64 -13.62
CA PHE A 110 -0.55 0.29 -13.26
C PHE A 110 -1.53 1.19 -14.00
N ASP A 111 -2.47 0.61 -14.73
CA ASP A 111 -3.53 1.31 -15.44
C ASP A 111 -4.87 1.05 -14.75
N VAL A 112 -5.44 2.07 -14.12
CA VAL A 112 -6.79 2.05 -13.57
C VAL A 112 -7.76 2.43 -14.69
N VAL A 113 -8.58 1.47 -15.12
CA VAL A 113 -9.54 1.64 -16.21
C VAL A 113 -10.94 1.72 -15.62
N LEU A 114 -11.66 2.82 -15.87
CA LEU A 114 -12.99 3.11 -15.33
C LEU A 114 -13.95 3.53 -16.46
N PRO A 115 -15.26 3.32 -16.32
CA PRO A 115 -16.26 3.93 -17.20
C PRO A 115 -16.15 5.47 -17.21
N ALA A 116 -16.21 6.08 -18.40
CA ALA A 116 -16.05 7.53 -18.54
C ALA A 116 -17.28 8.32 -18.07
N ALA A 117 -18.47 7.78 -18.30
CA ALA A 117 -19.70 8.25 -17.69
C ALA A 117 -19.93 7.43 -16.41
N MET A 118 -19.58 8.01 -15.26
CA MET A 118 -20.16 7.55 -14.00
C MET A 118 -21.65 7.90 -14.07
N HIS A 119 -22.49 6.98 -14.57
CA HIS A 119 -23.85 6.95 -14.02
C HIS A 119 -23.64 6.86 -12.51
N ALA A 120 -24.22 7.79 -11.77
CA ALA A 120 -24.16 7.83 -10.31
C ALA A 120 -24.78 6.54 -9.75
N LEU A 121 -24.03 5.45 -9.80
CA LEU A 121 -24.32 4.21 -9.09
C LEU A 121 -24.14 4.58 -7.63
N GLY A 122 -25.26 4.60 -6.91
CA GLY A 122 -25.36 5.00 -5.52
C GLY A 122 -24.20 4.46 -4.71
N ALA A 123 -23.24 5.34 -4.40
CA ALA A 123 -22.10 5.00 -3.58
C ALA A 123 -22.58 4.90 -2.14
N THR A 124 -22.97 3.70 -1.69
CA THR A 124 -22.81 3.38 -0.28
C THR A 124 -21.32 3.26 0.01
N PRO A 125 -20.78 4.02 0.98
CA PRO A 125 -19.39 3.85 1.37
C PRO A 125 -19.19 2.44 1.90
N VAL A 126 -18.49 1.59 1.15
CA VAL A 126 -17.90 0.37 1.71
C VAL A 126 -16.74 0.84 2.57
N ALA A 127 -16.98 1.00 3.87
CA ALA A 127 -15.91 1.01 4.85
C ALA A 127 -15.25 -0.38 4.80
N PRO A 128 -13.91 -0.49 4.86
CA PRO A 128 -13.31 -1.78 5.06
C PRO A 128 -13.68 -2.26 6.47
N ASP A 129 -14.50 -3.30 6.55
CA ASP A 129 -14.55 -4.16 7.74
C ASP A 129 -13.16 -4.79 7.88
N VAL A 130 -12.32 -4.14 8.68
CA VAL A 130 -11.16 -4.79 9.26
C VAL A 130 -11.73 -5.61 10.41
N GLU A 131 -11.98 -6.90 10.17
CA GLU A 131 -12.16 -7.87 11.25
C GLU A 131 -11.04 -7.64 12.26
N ARG A 132 -11.42 -7.20 13.45
CA ARG A 132 -10.53 -7.17 14.61
C ARG A 132 -10.09 -8.61 14.83
N ALA A 133 -8.79 -8.87 14.72
CA ALA A 133 -8.22 -10.08 15.27
C ALA A 133 -8.57 -10.12 16.77
N GLU A 134 -9.31 -11.14 17.16
CA GLU A 134 -9.58 -11.48 18.55
C GLU A 134 -8.24 -11.73 19.25
N GLU A 135 -7.95 -10.97 20.32
CA GLU A 135 -6.90 -11.33 21.26
C GLU A 135 -7.32 -12.62 21.98
N PRO A 136 -6.46 -13.65 22.06
CA PRO A 136 -6.81 -14.85 22.79
C PRO A 136 -6.84 -14.55 24.30
N ASN A 137 -8.04 -14.62 24.88
CA ASN A 137 -8.26 -14.75 26.31
C ASN A 137 -7.52 -16.00 26.83
N GLY A 138 -6.44 -15.80 27.58
CA GLY A 138 -5.79 -16.81 28.39
C GLY A 138 -6.01 -16.51 29.86
N ASP A 139 -7.13 -16.99 30.40
CA ASP A 139 -7.29 -17.19 31.85
C ASP A 139 -6.53 -18.48 32.22
N THR A 140 -5.47 -18.32 33.01
CA THR A 140 -4.93 -19.42 33.83
C THR A 140 -4.69 -18.88 35.22
N SER A 141 -5.76 -18.89 36.00
CA SER A 141 -5.71 -18.97 37.46
C SER A 141 -5.12 -20.33 37.86
N GLY A 142 -3.89 -20.34 38.36
CA GLY A 142 -3.22 -21.51 38.93
C GLY A 142 -2.36 -21.08 40.11
N GLU A 143 -2.85 -21.36 41.30
CA GLU A 143 -2.12 -21.23 42.57
C GLU A 143 -0.86 -22.09 42.57
N THR A 144 0.28 -21.57 43.05
CA THR A 144 1.14 -22.26 44.03
C THR A 144 2.12 -21.29 44.69
N SER A 145 2.12 -21.37 46.02
CA SER A 145 3.06 -20.94 47.05
C SER A 145 4.55 -20.83 46.68
N GLY A 146 5.25 -19.89 47.35
CA GLY A 146 6.61 -20.14 47.85
C GLY A 146 7.70 -19.12 47.46
N GLU A 147 8.20 -18.44 48.49
CA GLU A 147 9.61 -18.05 48.67
C GLU A 147 10.12 -16.72 48.06
N THR A 148 9.95 -15.63 48.83
CA THR A 148 10.74 -14.40 48.70
C THR A 148 12.09 -14.56 49.39
N SER A 149 13.18 -14.55 48.62
CA SER A 149 14.54 -14.30 49.12
C SER A 149 15.09 -12.99 48.55
N ARG A 150 15.82 -12.29 49.43
CA ARG A 150 16.19 -10.88 49.43
C ARG A 150 17.58 -10.72 48.81
N VAL A 151 17.78 -9.72 47.93
CA VAL A 151 19.12 -9.16 47.69
C VAL A 151 19.01 -7.62 47.62
N GLU A 152 19.82 -6.98 48.45
CA GLU A 152 19.86 -5.56 48.76
C GLU A 152 20.45 -4.68 47.64
N ALA A 153 20.14 -3.39 47.79
CA ALA A 153 20.47 -2.27 46.92
C ALA A 153 21.99 -1.98 46.80
N ALA A 154 22.38 -1.41 45.66
CA ALA A 154 23.61 -0.65 45.50
C ALA A 154 23.28 0.81 45.17
N ASP A 155 24.02 1.70 45.82
CA ASP A 155 23.75 3.08 46.22
C ASP A 155 23.89 4.13 45.09
N PRO A 156 23.01 5.16 45.01
CA PRO A 156 23.00 6.20 43.99
C PRO A 156 23.96 7.38 44.23
N SER A 157 25.23 7.12 44.57
CA SER A 157 26.21 8.17 44.93
C SER A 157 27.32 8.44 43.89
N LEU A 158 27.14 8.07 42.61
CA LEU A 158 28.19 8.24 41.59
C LEU A 158 27.95 9.38 40.58
N LEU A 159 27.42 10.54 40.97
CA LEU A 159 27.39 11.72 40.08
C LEU A 159 27.07 13.04 40.81
N ALA A 160 28.01 13.55 41.62
CA ALA A 160 28.11 14.99 41.90
C ALA A 160 29.49 15.39 42.49
N ALA A 161 30.28 16.06 41.65
CA ALA A 161 30.91 17.35 41.91
C ALA A 161 31.98 17.53 43.02
N LEU A 162 33.13 18.09 42.58
CA LEU A 162 34.15 18.90 43.30
C LEU A 162 35.08 18.08 44.23
N ASP A 163 36.41 18.18 44.17
CA ASP A 163 37.21 19.40 44.31
C ASP A 163 38.66 19.18 43.80
N GLY A 164 39.40 20.28 43.57
CA GLY A 164 40.65 20.30 42.81
C GLY A 164 41.98 20.14 43.56
N SER A 165 43.05 20.38 42.79
CA SER A 165 44.43 20.80 43.16
C SER A 165 45.46 19.74 43.60
N GLY A 166 46.58 19.66 42.85
CA GLY A 166 47.91 19.34 43.41
C GLY A 166 48.87 18.61 42.46
N ALA A 167 49.85 19.32 41.90
CA ALA A 167 51.06 18.79 41.23
C ALA A 167 51.94 17.95 42.21
N PRO A 168 52.98 17.18 41.79
CA PRO A 168 54.21 17.72 41.17
C PRO A 168 54.97 16.83 40.16
N ASN A 169 55.98 17.48 39.56
CA ASN A 169 57.17 17.04 38.81
C ASN A 169 57.05 16.72 37.31
#